data_AF-A0A286R9K1-F1
#
_entry.id   AF-A0A286R9K1-F1
#
_cell.length_a   1.000
_cell.length_b   1.000
_cell.length_c   1.000
_cell.angle_alpha   90.00
_cell.angle_beta   90.00
_cell.angle_gamma   90.00
#
_symmetry.space_group_name_H-M   'P 1'
#
loop_
_entity.id
_entity.type
_entity.pdbx_description
1 polymer ?
#
loop_
_entity_poly.entity_id
_entity_poly.type
_entity_poly.pdbx_seq_one_letter_code
_entity_poly.pdbx_strand_id
1 'polypeptide(L)'
;MSQPQRQEKIGATNAKDASHAARGLLGEDGGLDFLSEGGLVLWRTVRDGVKYRPPPLPNHVPRWHQESRSRILFKMPLRDPPRRLFTLAQYCQQLREQRQELCRIPANSPIIPEPLRLLDEIVDKVLDLVEHLHAQHEGVGLLAPENILILEWENGITVSFTDLGFYWDDPLAPTLPAWLESDPKVNPHAELWENPRRQLERFDSSCDLRILGRVFCSALLGRPYRDVPDPDTVPETQADPPSVPLARRIWVVLAQIIHGELTSIDDIRQALREYPLSQHFLGPVHRRVSGWAIGLATATVLLTLGALIFAIWLILRAPDHQASDLSQSQSPQGTGTSEDLAAPQTAPAPTDSHNFPVSATLADLEKSFTEIVTQYRDNPTPVQWEETNKRLRQLREQLRNSSGAQAEALRSKVERFLELEFPHD
;
A
#
# COMPACT_ATOMS: atom_id res chain seq x y z
N MET A 1 48.95 3.47 -12.63
CA MET A 1 48.19 2.71 -13.65
C MET A 1 46.79 2.53 -13.10
N SER A 2 45.90 3.29 -13.70
CA SER A 2 44.60 3.71 -13.16
C SER A 2 43.58 2.58 -13.19
N GLN A 3 42.55 2.67 -12.34
CA GLN A 3 41.32 1.87 -12.37
C GLN A 3 40.20 2.69 -13.05
N PRO A 4 39.98 2.62 -14.38
CA PRO A 4 38.83 3.26 -15.03
C PRO A 4 37.61 2.32 -15.09
N GLN A 5 37.81 1.01 -14.98
CA GLN A 5 36.75 0.02 -15.25
C GLN A 5 35.71 -0.14 -14.13
N ARG A 6 35.95 0.38 -12.92
CA ARG A 6 34.99 0.28 -11.81
C ARG A 6 33.96 1.41 -11.80
N GLN A 7 34.26 2.57 -12.39
CA GLN A 7 33.34 3.70 -12.49
C GLN A 7 32.27 3.50 -13.58
N GLU A 8 32.62 2.88 -14.72
CA GLU A 8 31.63 2.60 -15.79
C GLU A 8 30.55 1.61 -15.36
N LYS A 9 30.88 0.63 -14.53
CA LYS A 9 29.92 -0.41 -14.11
C LYS A 9 28.90 0.08 -13.07
N ILE A 10 29.30 1.03 -12.21
CA ILE A 10 28.38 1.65 -11.24
C ILE A 10 27.41 2.62 -11.95
N GLY A 11 27.88 3.31 -13.01
CA GLY A 11 27.05 4.21 -13.81
C GLY A 11 25.92 3.50 -14.59
N ALA A 12 26.19 2.32 -15.17
CA ALA A 12 25.21 1.63 -16.01
C ALA A 12 24.04 1.00 -15.23
N THR A 13 24.30 0.46 -14.03
CA THR A 13 23.24 -0.10 -13.16
C THR A 13 22.35 1.02 -12.61
N ASN A 14 22.96 2.12 -12.16
CA ASN A 14 22.23 3.30 -11.70
C ASN A 14 21.38 3.94 -12.80
N ALA A 15 21.84 3.95 -14.07
CA ALA A 15 21.09 4.52 -15.18
C ALA A 15 19.80 3.74 -15.49
N LYS A 16 19.84 2.40 -15.41
CA LYS A 16 18.66 1.56 -15.66
C LYS A 16 17.62 1.69 -14.55
N ASP A 17 18.08 1.73 -13.30
CA ASP A 17 17.21 1.91 -12.14
C ASP A 17 16.61 3.32 -12.12
N ALA A 18 17.40 4.35 -12.45
CA ALA A 18 16.93 5.72 -12.58
C ALA A 18 15.93 5.88 -13.75
N SER A 19 16.15 5.20 -14.87
CA SER A 19 15.22 5.21 -16.01
C SER A 19 13.90 4.52 -15.67
N HIS A 20 13.93 3.39 -14.94
CA HIS A 20 12.72 2.72 -14.47
C HIS A 20 11.95 3.60 -13.48
N ALA A 21 12.64 4.22 -12.53
CA ALA A 21 12.02 5.16 -11.61
C ALA A 21 11.38 6.36 -12.33
N ALA A 22 12.08 6.95 -13.31
CA ALA A 22 11.60 8.07 -14.11
C ALA A 22 10.35 7.74 -14.95
N ARG A 23 10.23 6.50 -15.45
CA ARG A 23 9.02 6.05 -16.15
C ARG A 23 7.79 5.99 -15.24
N GLY A 24 7.97 5.59 -13.98
CA GLY A 24 6.88 5.61 -13.00
C GLY A 24 6.52 7.01 -12.50
N LEU A 25 7.44 7.98 -12.62
CA LEU A 25 7.25 9.38 -12.24
C LEU A 25 6.44 10.20 -13.24
N LEU A 26 6.61 9.91 -14.53
CA LEU A 26 6.14 10.81 -15.60
C LEU A 26 5.16 10.13 -16.57
N GLY A 27 4.83 8.86 -16.30
CA GLY A 27 3.98 8.05 -17.17
C GLY A 27 4.61 7.84 -18.55
N GLU A 28 3.76 7.62 -19.56
CA GLU A 28 4.20 7.52 -20.97
C GLU A 28 4.68 8.87 -21.52
N ASP A 29 4.32 9.97 -20.84
CA ASP A 29 4.59 11.34 -21.24
C ASP A 29 5.88 11.89 -20.60
N GLY A 30 6.82 11.05 -20.18
CA GLY A 30 8.13 11.54 -19.75
C GLY A 30 9.22 10.49 -19.63
N GLY A 31 10.41 10.97 -19.29
CA GLY A 31 11.60 10.14 -19.22
C GLY A 31 12.80 10.81 -18.57
N LEU A 32 13.92 10.11 -18.66
CA LEU A 32 15.23 10.53 -18.16
C LEU A 32 16.20 10.49 -19.34
N ASP A 33 16.87 11.61 -19.59
CA ASP A 33 17.92 11.72 -20.59
C ASP A 33 19.24 12.17 -19.95
N PHE A 34 20.34 11.95 -20.67
CA PHE A 34 21.65 12.49 -20.34
C PHE A 34 21.91 13.75 -21.17
N LEU A 35 22.36 14.81 -20.50
CA LEU A 35 22.85 16.02 -21.15
C LEU A 35 24.25 15.77 -21.71
N SER A 36 24.61 16.48 -22.78
CA SER A 36 25.93 16.37 -23.43
C SER A 36 27.10 16.69 -22.50
N GLU A 37 26.85 17.42 -21.42
CA GLU A 37 27.84 17.80 -20.40
C GLU A 37 27.94 16.78 -19.24
N GLY A 38 27.25 15.65 -19.33
CA GLY A 38 27.26 14.59 -18.29
C GLY A 38 26.22 14.77 -17.17
N GLY A 39 25.39 15.81 -17.24
CA GLY A 39 24.24 15.98 -16.35
C GLY A 39 23.08 15.05 -16.68
N LEU A 40 22.16 14.86 -15.74
CA LEU A 40 20.89 14.17 -15.98
C LEU A 40 19.76 15.17 -16.13
N VAL A 41 18.78 14.85 -16.97
CA VAL A 41 17.58 15.67 -17.13
C VAL A 41 16.35 14.78 -17.11
N LEU A 42 15.41 15.09 -16.21
CA LEU A 42 14.06 14.57 -16.32
C LEU A 42 13.32 15.41 -17.35
N TRP A 43 12.57 14.78 -18.24
CA TRP A 43 11.76 15.49 -19.22
C TRP A 43 10.33 14.96 -19.19
N ARG A 44 9.36 15.84 -19.40
CA ARG A 44 7.96 15.45 -19.57
C ARG A 44 7.30 16.27 -20.66
N THR A 45 6.37 15.65 -21.36
CA THR A 45 5.37 16.31 -22.18
C THR A 45 4.11 16.52 -21.37
N VAL A 46 3.41 17.61 -21.63
CA VAL A 46 2.07 17.88 -21.08
C VAL A 46 1.08 18.10 -22.22
N ARG A 47 -0.21 17.92 -21.95
CA ARG A 47 -1.25 18.21 -22.95
C ARG A 47 -1.29 19.70 -23.28
N ASP A 48 -1.70 20.02 -24.50
CA ASP A 48 -1.95 21.41 -24.90
C ASP A 48 -2.98 22.05 -23.96
N GLY A 49 -2.79 23.32 -23.61
CA GLY A 49 -3.57 24.02 -22.57
C GLY A 49 -3.02 23.92 -21.14
N VAL A 50 -2.11 22.99 -20.85
CA VAL A 50 -1.38 22.97 -19.58
C VAL A 50 -0.24 23.99 -19.62
N LYS A 51 -0.13 24.82 -18.58
CA LYS A 51 0.97 25.77 -18.39
C LYS A 51 1.73 25.46 -17.11
N TYR A 52 2.93 26.01 -16.99
CA TYR A 52 3.78 25.87 -15.81
C TYR A 52 4.14 27.24 -15.24
N ARG A 53 3.83 27.44 -13.97
CA ARG A 53 4.32 28.56 -13.16
C ARG A 53 5.28 27.99 -12.12
N PRO A 54 6.59 28.31 -12.18
CA PRO A 54 7.55 27.79 -11.21
C PRO A 54 7.12 28.16 -9.78
N PRO A 55 6.93 27.19 -8.88
CA PRO A 55 6.60 27.47 -7.49
C PRO A 55 7.79 28.14 -6.77
N PRO A 56 7.55 28.92 -5.71
CA PRO A 56 8.59 29.57 -4.94
C PRO A 56 9.24 28.56 -3.99
N LEU A 57 9.92 27.56 -4.54
CA LEU A 57 10.67 26.56 -3.77
C LEU A 57 12.07 27.10 -3.40
N PRO A 58 12.82 26.42 -2.51
CA PRO A 58 14.23 26.71 -2.31
C PRO A 58 15.07 26.50 -3.60
N ASN A 59 16.20 27.20 -3.73
CA ASN A 59 17.04 27.13 -4.94
C ASN A 59 17.72 25.78 -5.19
N HIS A 60 17.82 24.94 -4.16
CA HIS A 60 18.41 23.61 -4.27
C HIS A 60 17.40 22.53 -4.72
N VAL A 61 16.10 22.84 -4.72
CA VAL A 61 15.06 21.93 -5.19
C VAL A 61 14.96 22.03 -6.72
N PRO A 62 15.12 20.92 -7.47
CA PRO A 62 14.99 20.93 -8.92
C PRO A 62 13.60 21.37 -9.36
N ARG A 63 13.53 22.11 -10.48
CA ARG A 63 12.29 22.65 -11.04
C ARG A 63 12.21 22.39 -12.53
N TRP A 64 11.00 22.47 -13.06
CA TRP A 64 10.78 22.38 -14.49
C TRP A 64 11.15 23.68 -15.19
N HIS A 65 11.66 23.54 -16.40
CA HIS A 65 11.93 24.61 -17.34
C HIS A 65 11.27 24.24 -18.65
N GLN A 66 10.50 25.16 -19.21
CA GLN A 66 9.92 24.97 -20.52
C GLN A 66 11.01 25.03 -21.59
N GLU A 67 11.04 24.05 -22.50
CA GLU A 67 11.96 24.06 -23.64
C GLU A 67 11.60 25.18 -24.61
N SER A 68 12.55 26.03 -24.99
CA SER A 68 12.26 27.28 -25.76
C SER A 68 11.55 27.05 -27.10
N ARG A 69 11.66 25.86 -27.69
CA ARG A 69 11.06 25.49 -28.97
C ARG A 69 9.79 24.64 -28.84
N SER A 70 9.34 24.32 -27.62
CA SER A 70 8.17 23.49 -27.38
C SER A 70 7.22 24.13 -26.38
N ARG A 71 5.92 24.06 -26.67
CA ARG A 71 4.88 24.50 -25.73
C ARG A 71 4.53 23.43 -24.69
N ILE A 72 4.88 22.18 -24.98
CA ILE A 72 4.45 21.02 -24.22
C ILE A 72 5.60 20.28 -23.55
N LEU A 73 6.85 20.52 -23.94
CA LEU A 73 8.02 19.84 -23.38
C LEU A 73 8.64 20.65 -22.25
N PHE A 74 8.76 20.01 -21.09
CA PHE A 74 9.38 20.54 -19.89
C PHE A 74 10.57 19.68 -19.49
N LYS A 75 11.62 20.32 -19.00
CA LYS A 75 12.86 19.68 -18.55
C LYS A 75 13.20 20.11 -17.13
N MET A 76 13.56 19.17 -16.28
CA MET A 76 14.08 19.40 -14.93
C MET A 76 15.53 18.93 -14.89
N PRO A 77 16.50 19.84 -15.09
CA PRO A 77 17.91 19.49 -15.06
C PRO A 77 18.35 19.16 -13.64
N LEU A 78 19.07 18.06 -13.49
CA LEU A 78 19.72 17.63 -12.27
C LEU A 78 21.21 17.97 -12.38
N ARG A 79 21.72 18.76 -11.43
CA ARG A 79 23.11 19.27 -11.46
C ARG A 79 24.13 18.13 -11.51
N ASP A 80 23.90 17.14 -10.66
CA ASP A 80 24.68 15.92 -10.55
C ASP A 80 23.75 14.72 -10.73
N PRO A 81 24.26 13.53 -11.09
CA PRO A 81 23.46 12.32 -11.10
C PRO A 81 23.24 11.79 -9.67
N PRO A 82 21.98 11.59 -9.22
CA PRO A 82 21.72 11.03 -7.90
C PRO A 82 22.15 9.56 -7.85
N ARG A 83 22.48 9.07 -6.65
CA ARG A 83 22.72 7.65 -6.38
C ARG A 83 21.47 6.82 -6.64
N ARG A 84 20.33 7.31 -6.16
CA ARG A 84 19.01 6.70 -6.36
C ARG A 84 17.99 7.79 -6.65
N LEU A 85 17.02 7.42 -7.49
CA LEU A 85 15.91 8.27 -7.88
C LEU A 85 14.66 7.41 -7.75
N PHE A 86 13.65 7.88 -7.02
CA PHE A 86 12.39 7.14 -6.82
C PHE A 86 11.29 8.07 -6.31
N THR A 87 10.03 7.64 -6.37
CA THR A 87 8.90 8.34 -5.75
C THR A 87 8.62 7.84 -4.34
N LEU A 88 7.84 8.60 -3.56
CA LEU A 88 7.34 8.11 -2.29
C LEU A 88 6.48 6.85 -2.49
N ALA A 89 5.67 6.78 -3.56
CA ALA A 89 4.90 5.59 -3.91
C ALA A 89 5.79 4.36 -4.13
N GLN A 90 6.83 4.50 -4.97
CA GLN A 90 7.79 3.44 -5.29
C GLN A 90 8.57 3.00 -4.05
N TYR A 91 8.97 3.96 -3.21
CA TYR A 91 9.71 3.66 -2.00
C TYR A 91 8.87 2.86 -0.99
N CYS A 92 7.64 3.30 -0.73
CA CYS A 92 6.72 2.56 0.13
C CYS A 92 6.33 1.21 -0.46
N GLN A 93 6.26 1.07 -1.79
CA GLN A 93 6.10 -0.23 -2.44
C GLN A 93 7.26 -1.18 -2.12
N GLN A 94 8.51 -0.73 -2.25
CA GLN A 94 9.69 -1.52 -1.90
C GLN A 94 9.66 -1.96 -0.42
N LEU A 95 9.23 -1.07 0.48
CA LEU A 95 9.07 -1.41 1.90
C LEU A 95 7.95 -2.44 2.13
N ARG A 96 6.83 -2.35 1.40
CA ARG A 96 5.75 -3.35 1.44
C ARG A 96 6.23 -4.72 0.95
N GLU A 97 7.07 -4.77 -0.08
CA GLU A 97 7.67 -6.02 -0.58
C GLU A 97 8.59 -6.67 0.48
N GLN A 98 9.25 -5.87 1.31
CA GLN A 98 10.09 -6.32 2.43
C GLN A 98 9.33 -6.56 3.73
N ARG A 99 8.01 -6.41 3.73
CA ARG A 99 7.22 -6.35 4.96
C ARG A 99 7.34 -7.57 5.85
N GLN A 100 7.49 -8.77 5.30
CA GLN A 100 7.66 -10.00 6.08
C GLN A 100 8.91 -10.00 6.97
N GLU A 101 9.94 -9.26 6.56
CA GLU A 101 11.17 -9.08 7.34
C GLU A 101 11.00 -7.93 8.34
N LEU A 102 10.51 -6.78 7.87
CA LEU A 102 10.35 -5.57 8.67
C LEU A 102 9.36 -5.77 9.84
N CYS A 103 8.27 -6.52 9.62
CA CYS A 103 7.26 -6.76 10.65
C CYS A 103 7.72 -7.67 11.79
N ARG A 104 8.91 -8.29 11.67
CA ARG A 104 9.54 -9.06 12.77
C ARG A 104 10.16 -8.14 13.81
N ILE A 105 10.42 -6.89 13.45
CA ILE A 105 10.97 -5.87 14.34
C ILE A 105 9.80 -5.22 15.08
N PRO A 106 9.75 -5.29 16.42
CA PRO A 106 8.67 -4.66 17.18
C PRO A 106 8.64 -3.14 16.96
N ALA A 107 7.46 -2.53 16.94
CA ALA A 107 7.30 -1.07 16.78
C ALA A 107 8.01 -0.25 17.87
N ASN A 108 8.25 -0.83 19.05
CA ASN A 108 8.98 -0.21 20.14
C ASN A 108 10.49 -0.53 20.14
N SER A 109 11.02 -1.09 19.04
CA SER A 109 12.45 -1.35 18.89
C SER A 109 13.25 -0.03 18.94
N PRO A 110 14.33 0.06 19.74
CA PRO A 110 15.21 1.23 19.73
C PRO A 110 16.06 1.30 18.45
N ILE A 111 16.15 0.20 17.70
CA ILE A 111 16.91 0.11 16.45
C ILE A 111 15.90 0.12 15.31
N ILE A 112 15.89 1.22 14.57
CA ILE A 112 15.09 1.40 13.35
C ILE A 112 16.01 1.12 12.14
N PRO A 113 15.66 0.15 11.27
CA PRO A 113 16.38 -0.11 10.03
C PRO A 113 16.60 1.16 9.20
N GLU A 114 17.73 1.23 8.49
CA GLU A 114 18.03 2.38 7.63
C GLU A 114 16.92 2.70 6.61
N PRO A 115 16.29 1.73 5.91
CA PRO A 115 15.21 2.07 4.98
C PRO A 115 14.00 2.75 5.67
N LEU A 116 13.72 2.37 6.91
CA LEU A 116 12.64 2.95 7.68
C LEU A 116 12.99 4.36 8.20
N ARG A 117 14.24 4.58 8.62
CA ARG A 117 14.73 5.93 8.97
C ARG A 117 14.70 6.88 7.76
N LEU A 118 15.04 6.37 6.58
CA LEU A 118 14.97 7.15 5.34
C LEU A 118 13.53 7.56 5.01
N LEU A 119 12.53 6.70 5.27
CA LEU A 119 11.11 7.08 5.11
C LEU A 119 10.76 8.28 6.01
N ASP A 120 11.17 8.23 7.28
CA ASP A 120 10.89 9.30 8.22
C ASP A 120 11.64 10.60 7.86
N GLU A 121 12.86 10.50 7.33
CA GLU A 121 13.61 11.64 6.79
C GLU A 121 12.93 12.26 5.57
N ILE A 122 12.41 11.44 4.64
CA ILE A 122 11.64 11.90 3.48
C ILE A 122 10.42 12.70 3.94
N VAL A 123 9.71 12.21 4.95
CA VAL A 123 8.52 12.86 5.50
C VAL A 123 8.85 14.22 6.10
N ASP A 124 9.93 14.32 6.88
CA ASP A 124 10.38 15.60 7.44
C ASP A 124 10.73 16.60 6.32
N LYS A 125 11.39 16.14 5.24
CA LYS A 125 11.67 16.97 4.05
C LYS A 125 10.42 17.40 3.29
N VAL A 126 9.40 16.54 3.22
CA VAL A 126 8.09 16.92 2.65
C VAL A 126 7.48 18.03 3.50
N LEU A 127 7.46 17.90 4.83
CA LEU A 127 6.94 18.93 5.73
C LEU A 127 7.68 20.26 5.60
N ASP A 128 9.02 20.23 5.51
CA ASP A 128 9.83 21.43 5.29
C ASP A 128 9.45 22.17 3.99
N LEU A 129 9.16 21.44 2.91
CA LEU A 129 8.73 22.04 1.64
C LEU A 129 7.32 22.62 1.73
N VAL A 130 6.39 21.91 2.39
CA VAL A 130 5.03 22.41 2.61
C VAL A 130 5.06 23.68 3.46
N GLU A 131 5.89 23.72 4.50
CA GLU A 131 6.09 24.91 5.34
C GLU A 131 6.61 26.09 4.53
N HIS A 132 7.59 25.84 3.66
CA HIS A 132 8.12 26.87 2.77
C HIS A 132 7.05 27.42 1.81
N LEU A 133 6.21 26.56 1.22
CA LEU A 133 5.12 26.97 0.33
C LEU A 133 4.05 27.78 1.08
N HIS A 134 3.64 27.31 2.25
CA HIS A 134 2.65 27.98 3.10
C HIS A 134 3.13 29.37 3.53
N ALA A 135 4.42 29.51 3.85
CA ALA A 135 5.04 30.81 4.15
C ALA A 135 5.03 31.78 2.96
N GLN A 136 4.86 31.29 1.73
CA GLN A 136 4.72 32.10 0.51
C GLN A 136 3.25 32.20 0.03
N HIS A 137 2.28 31.74 0.83
CA HIS A 137 0.86 31.66 0.47
C HIS A 137 0.58 30.85 -0.82
N GLU A 138 1.38 29.82 -1.06
CA GLU A 138 1.20 28.87 -2.16
C GLU A 138 0.77 27.50 -1.62
N GLY A 139 -0.09 26.83 -2.36
CA GLY A 139 -0.60 25.51 -1.99
C GLY A 139 0.28 24.36 -2.46
N VAL A 140 0.03 23.16 -1.96
CA VAL A 140 0.71 21.92 -2.43
C VAL A 140 0.15 21.39 -3.76
N GLY A 141 -0.96 21.98 -4.24
CA GLY A 141 -1.62 21.61 -5.48
C GLY A 141 -2.23 20.21 -5.42
N LEU A 142 -2.14 19.47 -6.53
CA LEU A 142 -2.64 18.10 -6.66
C LEU A 142 -1.57 17.08 -6.24
N LEU A 143 -1.16 17.16 -4.98
CA LEU A 143 -0.12 16.29 -4.45
C LEU A 143 -0.62 14.84 -4.39
N ALA A 144 0.25 13.92 -4.80
CA ALA A 144 0.02 12.48 -4.76
C ALA A 144 1.35 11.75 -4.48
N PRO A 145 1.33 10.49 -3.97
CA PRO A 145 2.54 9.75 -3.62
C PRO A 145 3.56 9.62 -4.75
N GLU A 146 3.11 9.43 -5.99
CA GLU A 146 3.93 9.33 -7.19
C GLU A 146 4.50 10.67 -7.65
N ASN A 147 3.93 11.78 -7.20
CA ASN A 147 4.39 13.13 -7.52
C ASN A 147 5.40 13.69 -6.50
N ILE A 148 5.75 12.91 -5.48
CA ILE A 148 6.81 13.23 -4.52
C ILE A 148 8.07 12.50 -4.97
N LEU A 149 8.96 13.21 -5.66
CA LEU A 149 10.24 12.73 -6.14
C LEU A 149 11.31 12.82 -5.05
N ILE A 150 12.06 11.73 -4.86
CA ILE A 150 13.20 11.63 -3.96
C ILE A 150 14.47 11.42 -4.79
N LEU A 151 15.44 12.29 -4.54
CA LEU A 151 16.78 12.26 -5.11
C LEU A 151 17.77 11.99 -3.98
N GLU A 152 18.36 10.80 -3.98
CA GLU A 152 19.35 10.40 -2.97
C GLU A 152 20.75 10.69 -3.49
N TRP A 153 21.51 11.49 -2.74
CA TRP A 153 22.88 11.90 -3.04
C TRP A 153 23.88 11.22 -2.10
N GLU A 154 25.17 11.53 -2.27
CA GLU A 154 26.18 11.02 -1.32
C GLU A 154 26.00 11.55 0.10
N ASN A 155 25.49 12.78 0.23
CA ASN A 155 25.48 13.55 1.47
C ASN A 155 24.05 13.85 1.98
N GLY A 156 23.04 13.11 1.52
CA GLY A 156 21.65 13.27 1.97
C GLY A 156 20.65 13.16 0.83
N ILE A 157 19.41 13.58 1.09
CA ILE A 157 18.31 13.52 0.13
C ILE A 157 17.75 14.91 -0.22
N THR A 158 17.18 15.01 -1.41
CA THR A 158 16.33 16.13 -1.83
C THR A 158 14.96 15.59 -2.21
N VAL A 159 13.91 16.23 -1.70
CA VAL A 159 12.52 16.00 -2.13
C VAL A 159 12.11 17.08 -3.11
N SER A 160 11.31 16.72 -4.13
CA SER A 160 10.68 17.66 -5.06
C SER A 160 9.25 17.23 -5.39
N PHE A 161 8.37 18.20 -5.65
CA PHE A 161 6.99 17.94 -6.08
C PHE A 161 6.90 18.10 -7.60
N THR A 162 6.81 16.99 -8.33
CA THR A 162 6.97 16.98 -9.80
C THR A 162 5.77 17.55 -10.56
N ASP A 163 4.60 17.57 -9.96
CA ASP A 163 3.40 18.16 -10.56
C ASP A 163 3.12 19.60 -10.07
N LEU A 164 3.84 20.06 -9.05
CA LEU A 164 3.59 21.40 -8.49
C LEU A 164 3.96 22.50 -9.49
N GLY A 165 3.03 23.42 -9.70
CA GLY A 165 3.16 24.56 -10.61
C GLY A 165 2.58 24.31 -11.99
N PHE A 166 2.19 23.07 -12.34
CA PHE A 166 1.39 22.81 -13.52
C PHE A 166 -0.09 23.14 -13.26
N TYR A 167 -0.71 23.85 -14.19
CA TYR A 167 -2.12 24.21 -14.11
C TYR A 167 -2.75 24.23 -15.50
N TRP A 168 -4.07 24.02 -15.53
CA TRP A 168 -4.86 24.10 -16.76
C TRP A 168 -5.25 25.55 -17.04
N ASP A 169 -4.87 26.07 -18.21
CA ASP A 169 -5.14 27.46 -18.63
C ASP A 169 -5.69 27.51 -20.06
N ASP A 170 -6.66 26.64 -20.34
CA ASP A 170 -7.49 26.73 -21.54
C ASP A 170 -8.96 26.96 -21.15
N PRO A 171 -9.44 28.22 -21.20
CA PRO A 171 -10.83 28.55 -20.93
C PRO A 171 -11.77 28.18 -22.08
N LEU A 172 -11.25 27.82 -23.26
CA LEU A 172 -12.03 27.51 -24.46
C LEU A 172 -12.14 26.00 -24.71
N ALA A 173 -11.41 25.18 -23.95
CA ALA A 173 -11.50 23.74 -24.06
C ALA A 173 -12.92 23.25 -23.76
N PRO A 174 -13.48 22.36 -24.61
CA PRO A 174 -14.87 21.92 -24.48
C PRO A 174 -15.12 21.03 -23.25
N THR A 175 -14.06 20.42 -22.70
CA THR A 175 -14.14 19.48 -21.59
C THR A 175 -12.98 19.68 -20.62
N LEU A 176 -13.25 19.49 -19.33
CA LEU A 176 -12.24 19.44 -18.29
C LEU A 176 -11.31 18.23 -18.54
N PRO A 177 -9.98 18.37 -18.40
CA PRO A 177 -9.09 17.22 -18.47
C PRO A 177 -9.43 16.18 -17.40
N ALA A 178 -9.32 14.89 -17.75
CA ALA A 178 -9.66 13.78 -16.85
C ALA A 178 -8.97 13.86 -15.48
N TRP A 179 -7.71 14.30 -15.42
CA TRP A 179 -6.95 14.44 -14.16
C TRP A 179 -7.44 15.56 -13.23
N LEU A 180 -8.32 16.45 -13.72
CA LEU A 180 -9.02 17.46 -12.94
C LEU A 180 -10.45 17.07 -12.57
N GLU A 181 -10.93 15.93 -13.08
CA GLU A 181 -12.24 15.42 -12.72
C GLU A 181 -12.27 15.02 -11.25
N SER A 182 -13.37 15.34 -10.59
CA SER A 182 -13.57 15.04 -9.16
C SER A 182 -14.18 13.65 -8.93
N ASP A 183 -14.58 12.94 -9.98
CA ASP A 183 -15.10 11.58 -9.89
C ASP A 183 -13.94 10.57 -9.83
N PRO A 184 -13.76 9.84 -8.72
CA PRO A 184 -12.73 8.81 -8.57
C PRO A 184 -12.76 7.72 -9.65
N LYS A 185 -13.92 7.47 -10.27
CA LYS A 185 -14.05 6.49 -11.35
C LYS A 185 -13.37 6.93 -12.64
N VAL A 186 -13.24 8.24 -12.84
CA VAL A 186 -12.54 8.83 -14.00
C VAL A 186 -11.09 9.14 -13.62
N ASN A 187 -10.87 9.54 -12.37
CA ASN A 187 -9.59 9.97 -11.85
C ASN A 187 -9.36 9.38 -10.46
N PRO A 188 -8.69 8.22 -10.34
CA PRO A 188 -8.48 7.56 -9.06
C PRO A 188 -7.83 8.45 -7.98
N HIS A 189 -7.02 9.43 -8.39
CA HIS A 189 -6.37 10.37 -7.48
C HIS A 189 -7.32 11.42 -6.91
N ALA A 190 -8.53 11.57 -7.46
CA ALA A 190 -9.56 12.46 -6.91
C ALA A 190 -9.92 12.12 -5.45
N GLU A 191 -9.71 10.88 -5.00
CA GLU A 191 -9.86 10.49 -3.58
C GLU A 191 -8.91 11.25 -2.65
N LEU A 192 -7.75 11.67 -3.14
CA LEU A 192 -6.77 12.44 -2.36
C LEU A 192 -7.20 13.89 -2.17
N TRP A 193 -8.11 14.37 -3.00
CA TRP A 193 -8.37 15.78 -3.22
C TRP A 193 -9.80 16.14 -2.84
N GLU A 194 -10.04 17.38 -2.41
CA GLU A 194 -11.41 17.81 -2.08
C GLU A 194 -12.13 18.37 -3.30
N ASN A 195 -11.39 19.18 -4.07
CA ASN A 195 -11.84 19.74 -5.33
C ASN A 195 -10.59 20.13 -6.13
N PRO A 196 -10.17 19.32 -7.12
CA PRO A 196 -8.88 19.51 -7.78
C PRO A 196 -8.73 20.90 -8.41
N ARG A 197 -9.79 21.38 -9.07
CA ARG A 197 -9.79 22.70 -9.69
C ARG A 197 -9.62 23.82 -8.66
N ARG A 198 -10.41 23.82 -7.59
CA ARG A 198 -10.36 24.84 -6.55
C ARG A 198 -9.00 24.84 -5.84
N GLN A 199 -8.39 23.68 -5.65
CA GLN A 199 -7.08 23.53 -5.00
C GLN A 199 -5.95 24.13 -5.85
N LEU A 200 -6.03 24.07 -7.17
CA LEU A 200 -5.07 24.76 -8.05
C LEU A 200 -5.28 26.29 -8.08
N GLU A 201 -6.53 26.74 -7.91
CA GLU A 201 -6.89 28.16 -8.02
C GLU A 201 -6.75 28.94 -6.71
N ARG A 202 -6.84 28.27 -5.55
CA ARG A 202 -6.91 28.93 -4.24
C ARG A 202 -6.05 28.21 -3.20
N PHE A 203 -5.19 28.98 -2.55
CA PHE A 203 -4.45 28.55 -1.38
C PHE A 203 -5.40 28.32 -0.18
N ASP A 204 -5.30 27.15 0.43
CA ASP A 204 -5.99 26.77 1.67
C ASP A 204 -5.07 25.83 2.46
N SER A 205 -4.34 26.38 3.44
CA SER A 205 -3.37 25.60 4.22
C SER A 205 -4.03 24.42 4.94
N SER A 206 -5.25 24.57 5.44
CA SER A 206 -5.95 23.47 6.12
C SER A 206 -6.32 22.35 5.15
N CYS A 207 -6.71 22.69 3.91
CA CYS A 207 -6.92 21.69 2.86
C CYS A 207 -5.62 20.94 2.52
N ASP A 208 -4.51 21.66 2.36
CA ASP A 208 -3.20 21.06 2.06
C ASP A 208 -2.74 20.06 3.11
N LEU A 209 -2.93 20.37 4.40
CA LEU A 209 -2.57 19.45 5.49
C LEU A 209 -3.42 18.17 5.43
N ARG A 210 -4.71 18.27 5.12
CA ARG A 210 -5.57 17.08 4.94
C ARG A 210 -5.12 16.25 3.74
N ILE A 211 -4.79 16.89 2.61
CA ILE A 211 -4.21 16.21 1.43
C ILE A 211 -2.93 15.47 1.83
N LEU A 212 -2.05 16.11 2.62
CA LEU A 212 -0.81 15.49 3.07
C LEU A 212 -1.07 14.20 3.88
N GLY A 213 -2.04 14.23 4.78
CA GLY A 213 -2.48 13.03 5.51
C GLY A 213 -2.95 11.90 4.57
N ARG A 214 -3.75 12.23 3.54
CA ARG A 214 -4.21 11.28 2.52
C ARG A 214 -3.08 10.73 1.66
N VAL A 215 -2.13 11.58 1.28
CA VAL A 215 -0.94 11.19 0.52
C VAL A 215 -0.09 10.22 1.33
N PHE A 216 0.17 10.49 2.62
CA PHE A 216 0.91 9.56 3.47
C PHE A 216 0.16 8.24 3.69
N CYS A 217 -1.15 8.29 3.96
CA CYS A 217 -1.98 7.09 4.07
C CYS A 217 -1.92 6.23 2.79
N SER A 218 -2.13 6.87 1.65
CA SER A 218 -2.14 6.23 0.33
C SER A 218 -0.78 5.68 -0.06
N ALA A 219 0.30 6.41 0.27
CA ALA A 219 1.66 5.95 0.06
C ALA A 219 1.95 4.67 0.85
N LEU A 220 1.55 4.59 2.11
CA LEU A 220 1.74 3.42 2.98
C LEU A 220 0.93 2.21 2.49
N LEU A 221 -0.34 2.42 2.13
CA LEU A 221 -1.24 1.33 1.71
C LEU A 221 -1.11 0.94 0.23
N GLY A 222 -0.48 1.80 -0.59
CA GLY A 222 -0.26 1.54 -2.02
C GLY A 222 -1.47 1.77 -2.91
N ARG A 223 -2.50 2.48 -2.43
CA ARG A 223 -3.68 2.86 -3.21
C ARG A 223 -4.28 4.18 -2.68
N PRO A 224 -4.99 4.97 -3.50
CA PRO A 224 -5.61 6.22 -3.05
C PRO A 224 -6.66 5.99 -1.97
N TYR A 225 -6.61 6.82 -0.92
CA TYR A 225 -7.55 6.81 0.18
C TYR A 225 -7.94 8.22 0.59
N ARG A 226 -9.25 8.46 0.67
CA ARG A 226 -9.82 9.70 1.21
C ARG A 226 -9.68 9.80 2.72
N ASP A 227 -9.88 8.68 3.41
CA ASP A 227 -9.80 8.53 4.87
C ASP A 227 -9.00 7.27 5.22
N VAL A 228 -8.51 7.17 6.46
CA VAL A 228 -7.86 5.93 6.92
C VAL A 228 -8.92 4.82 6.93
N PRO A 229 -8.72 3.70 6.20
CA PRO A 229 -9.73 2.65 6.11
C PRO A 229 -9.90 1.91 7.44
N ASP A 230 -11.11 1.40 7.65
CA ASP A 230 -11.48 0.68 8.85
C ASP A 230 -10.59 -0.58 9.05
N PRO A 231 -10.01 -0.80 10.24
CA PRO A 231 -9.19 -1.97 10.54
C PRO A 231 -9.85 -3.32 10.28
N ASP A 232 -11.18 -3.42 10.37
CA ASP A 232 -11.91 -4.66 10.06
C ASP A 232 -11.85 -4.99 8.57
N THR A 233 -11.72 -3.97 7.72
CA THR A 233 -11.57 -4.12 6.26
C THR A 233 -10.11 -4.17 5.81
N VAL A 234 -9.24 -3.43 6.50
CA VAL A 234 -7.80 -3.35 6.22
C VAL A 234 -7.06 -3.55 7.55
N PRO A 235 -6.80 -4.81 7.96
CA PRO A 235 -6.18 -5.11 9.27
C PRO A 235 -4.85 -4.40 9.54
N GLU A 236 -4.17 -3.98 8.47
CA GLU A 236 -2.94 -3.22 8.52
C GLU A 236 -3.10 -1.83 9.15
N THR A 237 -4.31 -1.26 9.16
CA THR A 237 -4.63 0.03 9.79
C THR A 237 -4.95 -0.09 11.28
N GLN A 238 -4.90 -1.29 11.85
CA GLN A 238 -5.09 -1.48 13.28
C GLN A 238 -4.04 -0.71 14.08
N ALA A 239 -4.52 0.15 14.97
CA ALA A 239 -3.73 0.91 15.92
C ALA A 239 -3.70 0.21 17.28
N ASP A 240 -2.55 0.27 17.94
CA ASP A 240 -2.40 -0.22 19.31
C ASP A 240 -3.17 0.69 20.29
N PRO A 241 -3.71 0.15 21.41
CA PRO A 241 -4.40 0.94 22.43
C PRO A 241 -3.49 2.02 23.03
N PRO A 242 -4.02 3.21 23.42
CA PRO A 242 -3.24 4.29 24.04
C PRO A 242 -2.50 3.89 25.33
N SER A 243 -2.93 2.81 25.98
CA SER A 243 -2.30 2.27 27.19
C SER A 243 -0.99 1.51 26.93
N VAL A 244 -0.63 1.24 25.67
CA VAL A 244 0.60 0.55 25.30
C VAL A 244 1.69 1.59 25.01
N PRO A 245 2.78 1.66 25.80
CA PRO A 245 3.88 2.58 25.52
C PRO A 245 4.53 2.26 24.17
N LEU A 246 4.84 3.30 23.38
CA LEU A 246 5.42 3.16 22.03
C LEU A 246 4.56 2.30 21.08
N ALA A 247 3.25 2.36 21.30
CA ALA A 247 2.21 1.76 20.47
C ALA A 247 2.32 2.21 19.01
N ARG A 248 1.98 1.30 18.09
CA ARG A 248 1.73 1.64 16.69
C ARG A 248 0.47 2.49 16.59
N ARG A 249 0.61 3.81 16.62
CA ARG A 249 -0.51 4.78 16.59
C ARG A 249 -0.48 5.69 15.37
N ILE A 250 0.39 5.42 14.40
CA ILE A 250 0.50 6.24 13.19
C ILE A 250 -0.85 6.41 12.48
N TRP A 251 -1.70 5.38 12.46
CA TRP A 251 -3.02 5.46 11.83
C TRP A 251 -3.98 6.41 12.54
N VAL A 252 -3.87 6.55 13.86
CA VAL A 252 -4.60 7.56 14.61
C VAL A 252 -4.11 8.94 14.18
N VAL A 253 -2.79 9.16 14.17
CA VAL A 253 -2.21 10.45 13.74
C VAL A 253 -2.66 10.80 12.32
N LEU A 254 -2.56 9.89 11.36
CA LEU A 254 -3.00 10.14 9.98
C LEU A 254 -4.50 10.48 9.91
N ALA A 255 -5.36 9.80 10.67
CA ALA A 255 -6.78 10.14 10.74
C ALA A 255 -6.99 11.57 11.30
N GLN A 256 -6.24 11.96 12.33
CA GLN A 256 -6.30 13.31 12.89
C GLN A 256 -5.86 14.38 11.88
N ILE A 257 -4.82 14.11 11.08
CA ILE A 257 -4.40 15.00 9.99
C ILE A 257 -5.51 15.12 8.94
N ILE A 258 -6.02 13.99 8.46
CA ILE A 258 -7.04 13.94 7.40
C ILE A 258 -8.36 14.61 7.83
N HIS A 259 -8.75 14.48 9.09
CA HIS A 259 -9.94 15.12 9.64
C HIS A 259 -9.71 16.58 10.05
N GLY A 260 -8.49 17.09 9.93
CA GLY A 260 -8.14 18.48 10.28
C GLY A 260 -8.09 18.77 11.78
N GLU A 261 -7.87 17.75 12.62
CA GLU A 261 -7.63 17.91 14.06
C GLU A 261 -6.21 18.46 14.31
N LEU A 262 -5.22 18.05 13.51
CA LEU A 262 -3.89 18.65 13.50
C LEU A 262 -3.86 19.79 12.48
N THR A 263 -3.87 21.02 12.97
CA THR A 263 -4.13 22.22 12.15
C THR A 263 -2.88 22.97 11.71
N SER A 264 -1.69 22.57 12.18
CA SER A 264 -0.42 23.18 11.83
C SER A 264 0.65 22.15 11.45
N ILE A 265 1.65 22.58 10.68
CA ILE A 265 2.78 21.73 10.28
C ILE A 265 3.58 21.29 11.50
N ASP A 266 3.73 22.16 12.51
CA ASP A 266 4.45 21.82 13.73
C ASP A 266 3.73 20.76 14.57
N ASP A 267 2.39 20.83 14.66
CA ASP A 267 1.60 19.78 15.33
C ASP A 267 1.76 18.43 14.62
N ILE A 268 1.72 18.44 13.29
CA ILE A 268 1.93 17.25 12.46
C ILE A 268 3.35 16.70 12.67
N ARG A 269 4.37 17.56 12.60
CA ARG A 269 5.76 17.21 12.79
C ARG A 269 6.01 16.62 14.18
N GLN A 270 5.41 17.21 15.22
CA GLN A 270 5.50 16.68 16.58
C GLN A 270 4.82 15.31 16.69
N ALA A 271 3.62 15.15 16.14
CA ALA A 271 2.90 13.88 16.17
C ALA A 271 3.65 12.78 15.41
N LEU A 272 4.26 13.10 14.25
CA LEU A 272 5.05 12.16 13.45
C LEU A 272 6.43 11.87 14.05
N ARG A 273 7.00 12.74 14.88
CA ARG A 273 8.19 12.41 15.68
C ARG A 273 7.88 11.37 16.77
N GLU A 274 6.70 11.46 17.37
CA GLU A 274 6.25 10.49 18.38
C GLU A 274 5.80 9.18 17.73
N TYR A 275 5.11 9.27 16.60
CA TYR A 275 4.55 8.13 15.85
C TYR A 275 4.94 8.23 14.36
N PRO A 276 6.19 7.86 14.00
CA PRO A 276 6.69 7.98 12.64
C PRO A 276 5.94 7.09 11.64
N LEU A 277 5.96 7.47 10.35
CA LEU A 277 5.34 6.69 9.28
C LEU A 277 5.93 5.28 9.21
N SER A 278 7.22 5.13 9.51
CA SER A 278 7.91 3.85 9.54
C SER A 278 7.29 2.80 10.49
N GLN A 279 6.55 3.22 11.53
CA GLN A 279 5.81 2.29 12.41
C GLN A 279 4.80 1.42 11.66
N HIS A 280 4.33 1.86 10.48
CA HIS A 280 3.45 1.05 9.64
C HIS A 280 4.05 -0.31 9.29
N PHE A 281 5.37 -0.36 9.04
CA PHE A 281 6.08 -1.55 8.58
C PHE A 281 6.60 -2.44 9.72
N LEU A 282 6.55 -1.95 10.96
CA LEU A 282 7.00 -2.67 12.15
C LEU A 282 5.89 -3.57 12.71
N GLY A 283 6.30 -4.62 13.41
CA GLY A 283 5.40 -5.56 14.05
C GLY A 283 4.67 -4.97 15.26
N PRO A 284 3.51 -5.51 15.63
CA PRO A 284 2.79 -5.07 16.82
C PRO A 284 3.64 -5.26 18.06
N VAL A 285 3.48 -4.38 19.05
CA VAL A 285 4.17 -4.53 20.33
C VAL A 285 3.60 -5.75 21.03
N HIS A 286 4.33 -6.87 20.98
CA HIS A 286 3.96 -8.04 21.75
C HIS A 286 4.04 -7.66 23.22
N ARG A 287 2.88 -7.57 23.87
CA ARG A 287 2.84 -7.57 25.33
C ARG A 287 3.54 -8.86 25.73
N ARG A 288 4.76 -8.75 26.28
CA ARG A 288 5.32 -9.84 27.09
C ARG A 288 4.26 -10.06 28.14
N VAL A 289 3.43 -11.09 27.95
CA VAL A 289 2.61 -11.62 29.03
C VAL A 289 3.64 -11.98 30.06
N SER A 290 3.78 -11.14 31.09
CA SER A 290 4.87 -11.29 32.03
C SER A 290 4.78 -12.71 32.54
N GLY A 291 5.89 -13.44 32.57
CA GLY A 291 5.89 -14.86 32.90
C GLY A 291 5.16 -15.16 34.22
N TRP A 292 5.03 -14.14 35.09
CA TRP A 292 4.22 -14.18 36.31
C TRP A 292 2.72 -14.47 36.07
N ALA A 293 2.13 -14.07 34.94
CA ALA A 293 0.69 -14.11 34.69
C ALA A 293 0.34 -15.45 34.08
N ILE A 294 1.20 -15.94 33.19
CA ILE A 294 1.20 -17.35 32.77
C ILE A 294 1.47 -18.25 33.98
N GLY A 295 2.40 -17.88 34.85
CA GLY A 295 2.68 -18.58 36.11
C GLY A 295 1.49 -18.59 37.08
N LEU A 296 0.79 -17.47 37.24
CA LEU A 296 -0.40 -17.37 38.08
C LEU A 296 -1.54 -18.19 37.49
N ALA A 297 -1.79 -18.06 36.19
CA ALA A 297 -2.83 -18.82 35.51
C ALA A 297 -2.56 -20.33 35.60
N THR A 298 -1.33 -20.78 35.35
CA THR A 298 -0.96 -22.20 35.50
C THR A 298 -1.04 -22.67 36.95
N ALA A 299 -0.59 -21.87 37.92
CA ALA A 299 -0.76 -22.19 39.34
C ALA A 299 -2.23 -22.32 39.74
N THR A 300 -3.09 -21.43 39.23
CA THR A 300 -4.54 -21.46 39.49
C THR A 300 -5.17 -22.72 38.91
N VAL A 301 -4.83 -23.07 37.66
CA VAL A 301 -5.30 -24.31 37.01
C VAL A 301 -4.81 -25.56 37.76
N LEU A 302 -3.55 -25.58 38.22
CA LEU A 302 -3.03 -26.70 39.00
C LEU A 302 -3.71 -26.82 40.37
N LEU A 303 -4.01 -25.70 41.03
CA LEU A 303 -4.73 -25.69 42.31
C LEU A 303 -6.18 -26.17 42.14
N THR A 304 -6.88 -25.77 41.08
CA THR A 304 -8.25 -26.23 40.82
C THR A 304 -8.30 -27.71 40.45
N LEU A 305 -7.35 -28.20 39.64
CA LEU A 305 -7.18 -29.63 39.38
C LEU A 305 -6.85 -30.41 40.66
N GLY A 306 -5.94 -29.91 41.48
CA GLY A 306 -5.58 -30.52 42.76
C GLY A 306 -6.78 -30.60 43.72
N ALA A 307 -7.56 -29.52 43.82
CA ALA A 307 -8.78 -29.48 44.63
C ALA A 307 -9.85 -30.45 44.11
N LEU A 308 -10.01 -30.57 42.79
CA LEU A 308 -10.95 -31.52 42.18
C LEU A 308 -10.54 -32.98 42.47
N ILE A 309 -9.27 -33.32 42.29
CA ILE A 309 -8.73 -34.64 42.61
C ILE A 309 -8.94 -34.96 44.09
N PHE A 310 -8.69 -33.99 44.96
CA PHE A 310 -8.90 -34.14 46.40
C PHE A 310 -10.38 -34.32 46.77
N ALA A 311 -11.30 -33.59 46.13
CA ALA A 311 -12.74 -33.74 46.33
C ALA A 311 -13.25 -35.12 45.86
N ILE A 312 -12.81 -35.59 44.69
CA ILE A 312 -13.12 -36.95 44.19
C ILE A 312 -12.60 -38.00 45.16
N TRP A 313 -11.38 -37.84 45.65
CA TRP A 313 -10.79 -38.74 46.63
C TRP A 313 -11.60 -38.78 47.94
N LEU A 314 -12.08 -37.62 48.44
CA LEU A 314 -12.94 -37.56 49.62
C LEU A 314 -14.29 -38.26 49.41
N ILE A 315 -14.92 -38.09 48.25
CA ILE A 315 -16.18 -38.77 47.90
C ILE A 315 -15.96 -40.30 47.87
N LEU A 316 -14.86 -40.76 47.26
CA LEU A 316 -14.53 -42.19 47.18
C LEU A 316 -14.11 -42.79 48.53
N ARG A 317 -13.73 -41.96 49.52
CA ARG A 317 -13.35 -42.40 50.87
C ARG A 317 -14.44 -42.23 51.92
N ALA A 318 -15.58 -41.65 51.54
CA ALA A 318 -16.72 -41.57 52.44
C ALA A 318 -17.14 -43.01 52.80
N PRO A 319 -17.11 -43.39 54.09
CA PRO A 319 -17.55 -44.71 54.50
C PRO A 319 -19.02 -44.89 54.12
N ASP A 320 -19.35 -46.04 53.55
CA ASP A 320 -20.71 -46.45 53.23
C ASP A 320 -21.59 -46.38 54.49
N HIS A 321 -22.20 -45.22 54.72
CA HIS A 321 -23.32 -45.11 55.62
C HIS A 321 -24.52 -45.69 54.90
N GLN A 322 -24.81 -46.95 55.25
CA GLN A 322 -26.09 -47.62 55.01
C GLN A 322 -27.24 -46.63 55.25
N ALA A 323 -27.92 -46.24 54.18
CA ALA A 323 -29.26 -45.72 54.24
C ALA A 323 -30.20 -46.82 53.77
N SER A 324 -30.89 -47.43 54.73
CA SER A 324 -32.01 -48.31 54.49
C SER A 324 -33.22 -47.53 53.96
N ASP A 325 -33.91 -48.15 53.01
CA ASP A 325 -35.34 -48.13 52.72
C ASP A 325 -36.18 -46.90 53.10
N LEU A 326 -36.85 -46.32 52.09
CA LEU A 326 -38.31 -46.36 52.04
C LEU A 326 -38.87 -46.11 50.63
N SER A 327 -39.90 -46.90 50.37
CA SER A 327 -40.65 -47.13 49.15
C SER A 327 -41.41 -45.94 48.54
N GLN A 328 -41.82 -46.18 47.29
CA GLN A 328 -43.15 -45.91 46.71
C GLN A 328 -43.45 -44.55 46.04
N SER A 329 -43.53 -44.62 44.71
CA SER A 329 -44.79 -44.50 43.92
C SER A 329 -44.95 -43.27 42.99
N GLN A 330 -45.52 -43.61 41.82
CA GLN A 330 -46.27 -42.80 40.84
C GLN A 330 -45.52 -42.09 39.70
N SER A 331 -45.59 -42.74 38.53
CA SER A 331 -45.90 -42.15 37.22
C SER A 331 -47.27 -41.41 37.27
N PRO A 332 -47.61 -40.42 36.41
CA PRO A 332 -47.59 -40.59 34.95
C PRO A 332 -47.29 -39.36 34.07
N GLN A 333 -47.01 -39.67 32.80
CA GLN A 333 -47.44 -38.98 31.56
C GLN A 333 -47.05 -37.51 31.31
N GLY A 334 -46.48 -37.29 30.12
CA GLY A 334 -46.93 -36.22 29.24
C GLY A 334 -45.83 -35.54 28.41
N THR A 335 -45.90 -35.78 27.09
CA THR A 335 -45.60 -34.85 25.97
C THR A 335 -44.21 -34.16 25.96
N GLY A 336 -43.30 -34.39 25.02
CA GLY A 336 -43.48 -34.55 23.58
C GLY A 336 -43.09 -33.25 22.89
N THR A 337 -41.90 -33.17 22.27
CA THR A 337 -41.66 -32.36 21.07
C THR A 337 -40.30 -32.72 20.46
N SER A 338 -40.34 -32.88 19.15
CA SER A 338 -39.29 -33.23 18.23
C SER A 338 -38.17 -32.18 18.19
N GLU A 339 -36.92 -32.63 18.00
CA GLU A 339 -35.94 -31.83 17.27
C GLU A 339 -35.06 -32.77 16.45
N ASP A 340 -35.13 -32.56 15.13
CA ASP A 340 -34.48 -33.31 14.08
C ASP A 340 -32.96 -33.22 14.20
N LEU A 341 -32.32 -34.39 14.20
CA LEU A 341 -30.90 -34.58 13.99
C LEU A 341 -30.57 -34.30 12.51
N ALA A 342 -30.05 -33.10 12.25
CA ALA A 342 -29.39 -32.80 10.99
C ALA A 342 -28.10 -33.62 10.85
N ALA A 343 -28.02 -34.39 9.77
CA ALA A 343 -26.84 -35.15 9.38
C ALA A 343 -25.66 -34.22 9.06
N PRO A 344 -24.41 -34.59 9.42
CA PRO A 344 -23.24 -33.87 8.97
C PRO A 344 -23.05 -34.09 7.47
N GLN A 345 -23.11 -33.01 6.69
CA GLN A 345 -22.69 -32.99 5.29
C GLN A 345 -21.18 -33.23 5.24
N THR A 346 -20.80 -34.34 4.61
CA THR A 346 -19.44 -34.70 4.26
C THR A 346 -18.90 -33.69 3.23
N ALA A 347 -17.86 -32.95 3.60
CA ALA A 347 -17.12 -32.09 2.68
C ALA A 347 -16.50 -32.94 1.54
N PRO A 348 -16.57 -32.50 0.27
CA PRO A 348 -15.85 -33.16 -0.80
C PRO A 348 -14.33 -32.97 -0.62
N ALA A 349 -13.59 -34.03 -0.93
CA ALA A 349 -12.13 -34.07 -0.87
C ALA A 349 -11.49 -32.98 -1.74
N PRO A 350 -10.31 -32.46 -1.36
CA PRO A 350 -9.55 -31.54 -2.20
C PRO A 350 -9.18 -32.25 -3.52
N THR A 351 -9.62 -31.66 -4.62
CA THR A 351 -9.27 -32.09 -5.97
C THR A 351 -7.80 -31.79 -6.20
N ASP A 352 -7.06 -32.80 -6.68
CA ASP A 352 -5.64 -32.73 -6.93
C ASP A 352 -5.23 -31.52 -7.78
N SER A 353 -4.12 -30.90 -7.38
CA SER A 353 -3.46 -29.83 -8.09
C SER A 353 -3.15 -30.23 -9.53
N HIS A 354 -3.88 -29.65 -10.48
CA HIS A 354 -3.56 -29.73 -11.90
C HIS A 354 -2.23 -29.01 -12.17
N ASN A 355 -1.15 -29.77 -12.17
CA ASN A 355 0.11 -29.36 -12.79
C ASN A 355 -0.11 -29.29 -14.30
N PHE A 356 0.01 -28.10 -14.89
CA PHE A 356 0.05 -27.94 -16.34
C PHE A 356 1.26 -28.71 -16.90
N PRO A 357 1.08 -29.58 -17.91
CA PRO A 357 2.20 -30.24 -18.56
C PRO A 357 3.10 -29.18 -19.20
N VAL A 358 4.42 -29.32 -18.99
CA VAL A 358 5.47 -28.37 -19.44
C VAL A 358 5.61 -28.30 -20.97
N SER A 359 4.76 -29.00 -21.72
CA SER A 359 4.69 -28.95 -23.19
C SER A 359 3.23 -28.90 -23.68
N ALA A 360 2.45 -27.95 -23.19
CA ALA A 360 1.10 -27.70 -23.71
C ALA A 360 1.18 -27.26 -25.18
N THR A 361 0.41 -27.90 -26.05
CA THR A 361 0.25 -27.43 -27.43
C THR A 361 -0.58 -26.15 -27.44
N LEU A 362 -0.52 -25.40 -28.54
CA LEU A 362 -1.29 -24.16 -28.66
C LEU A 362 -2.81 -24.39 -28.57
N ALA A 363 -3.28 -25.56 -29.01
CA ALA A 363 -4.67 -25.98 -28.85
C ALA A 363 -5.05 -26.21 -27.38
N ASP A 364 -4.11 -26.72 -26.57
CA ASP A 364 -4.32 -26.90 -25.12
C ASP A 364 -4.43 -25.54 -24.42
N LEU A 365 -3.60 -24.56 -24.81
CA LEU A 365 -3.66 -23.19 -24.27
C LEU A 365 -4.97 -22.48 -24.64
N GLU A 366 -5.45 -22.63 -25.88
CA GLU A 366 -6.74 -22.04 -26.29
C GLU A 366 -7.92 -22.67 -25.54
N LYS A 367 -7.88 -24.00 -25.34
CA LYS A 367 -8.88 -24.72 -24.55
C LYS A 367 -8.87 -24.25 -23.09
N SER A 368 -7.70 -24.19 -22.45
CA SER A 368 -7.58 -23.72 -21.07
C SER A 368 -8.04 -22.27 -20.90
N PHE A 369 -7.71 -21.38 -21.84
CA PHE A 369 -8.21 -20.00 -21.82
C PHE A 369 -9.75 -19.97 -21.89
N THR A 370 -10.35 -20.73 -22.80
CA THR A 370 -11.81 -20.78 -22.97
C THR A 370 -12.51 -21.33 -21.71
N GLU A 371 -11.95 -22.36 -21.09
CA GLU A 371 -12.44 -22.93 -19.83
C GLU A 371 -12.39 -21.90 -18.69
N ILE A 372 -11.27 -21.19 -18.54
CA ILE A 372 -11.09 -20.15 -17.51
C ILE A 372 -12.11 -19.02 -17.71
N VAL A 373 -12.28 -18.52 -18.94
CA VAL A 373 -13.22 -17.44 -19.26
C VAL A 373 -14.67 -17.88 -19.00
N THR A 374 -15.02 -19.12 -19.35
CA THR A 374 -16.36 -19.66 -19.13
C THR A 374 -16.66 -19.79 -17.64
N GLN A 375 -15.71 -20.34 -16.87
CA GLN A 375 -15.84 -20.47 -15.42
C GLN A 375 -15.96 -19.12 -14.71
N TYR A 376 -15.28 -18.08 -15.23
CA TYR A 376 -15.35 -16.73 -14.67
C TYR A 376 -16.70 -16.06 -14.90
N ARG A 377 -17.37 -16.30 -16.04
CA ARG A 377 -18.62 -15.62 -16.40
C ARG A 377 -19.82 -16.04 -15.54
N ASP A 378 -19.75 -17.23 -14.94
CA ASP A 378 -20.87 -17.85 -14.24
C ASP A 378 -20.93 -17.53 -12.73
N ASN A 379 -20.41 -16.36 -12.31
CA ASN A 379 -20.52 -15.76 -10.96
C ASN A 379 -19.45 -16.23 -9.94
N PRO A 380 -18.25 -15.61 -9.91
CA PRO A 380 -17.12 -16.11 -9.12
C PRO A 380 -17.19 -15.67 -7.65
N THR A 381 -16.91 -16.61 -6.74
CA THR A 381 -16.56 -16.30 -5.34
C THR A 381 -15.15 -15.66 -5.26
N PRO A 382 -14.81 -14.92 -4.19
CA PRO A 382 -13.48 -14.29 -4.04
C PRO A 382 -12.30 -15.27 -4.16
N VAL A 383 -12.47 -16.51 -3.70
CA VAL A 383 -11.45 -17.57 -3.80
C VAL A 383 -11.28 -18.03 -5.26
N GLN A 384 -12.38 -18.18 -6.00
CA GLN A 384 -12.34 -18.53 -7.42
C GLN A 384 -11.72 -17.40 -8.26
N TRP A 385 -11.88 -16.15 -7.84
CA TRP A 385 -11.26 -14.99 -8.47
C TRP A 385 -9.73 -15.02 -8.36
N GLU A 386 -9.19 -15.27 -7.17
CA GLU A 386 -7.74 -15.33 -6.95
C GLU A 386 -7.09 -16.49 -7.72
N GLU A 387 -7.76 -17.66 -7.72
CA GLU A 387 -7.30 -18.82 -8.48
C GLU A 387 -7.34 -18.58 -10.00
N THR A 388 -8.39 -17.92 -10.50
CA THR A 388 -8.53 -17.56 -11.91
C THR A 388 -7.44 -16.60 -12.35
N ASN A 389 -7.14 -15.57 -11.55
CA ASN A 389 -6.06 -14.63 -11.82
C ASN A 389 -4.68 -15.30 -11.85
N LYS A 390 -4.44 -16.24 -10.92
CA LYS A 390 -3.21 -17.03 -10.92
C LYS A 390 -3.07 -17.84 -12.21
N ARG A 391 -4.14 -18.48 -12.70
CA ARG A 391 -4.16 -19.25 -13.95
C ARG A 391 -3.97 -18.37 -15.18
N LEU A 392 -4.61 -17.21 -15.25
CA LEU A 392 -4.43 -16.25 -16.37
C LEU A 392 -2.98 -15.73 -16.46
N ARG A 393 -2.34 -15.44 -15.31
CA ARG A 393 -0.92 -15.05 -15.28
C ARG A 393 0.01 -16.16 -15.78
N GLN A 394 -0.25 -17.41 -15.38
CA GLN A 394 0.51 -18.58 -15.86
C GLN A 394 0.36 -18.77 -17.37
N LEU A 395 -0.87 -18.64 -17.89
CA LEU A 395 -1.16 -18.75 -19.32
C LEU A 395 -0.47 -17.63 -20.12
N ARG A 396 -0.46 -16.39 -19.60
CA ARG A 396 0.25 -15.25 -20.20
C ARG A 396 1.76 -15.52 -20.31
N GLU A 397 2.36 -16.09 -19.27
CA GLU A 397 3.78 -16.45 -19.27
C GLU A 397 4.09 -17.57 -20.29
N GLN A 398 3.23 -18.59 -20.38
CA GLN A 398 3.37 -19.66 -21.38
C GLN A 398 3.23 -19.12 -22.82
N LEU A 399 2.32 -18.18 -23.07
CA LEU A 399 2.14 -17.53 -24.37
C LEU A 399 3.27 -16.57 -24.73
N ARG A 400 3.90 -15.93 -23.75
CA ARG A 400 5.11 -15.10 -23.95
C ARG A 400 6.27 -15.95 -24.46
N ASN A 401 6.38 -17.17 -23.96
CA ASN A 401 7.44 -18.12 -24.33
C ASN A 401 7.12 -18.91 -25.62
N SER A 402 5.91 -18.76 -26.17
CA SER A 402 5.47 -19.39 -27.42
C SER A 402 5.66 -18.46 -28.63
N SER A 403 6.07 -19.00 -29.78
CA SER A 403 6.29 -18.23 -31.02
C SER A 403 5.34 -18.66 -32.16
N GLY A 404 4.95 -17.70 -33.01
CA GLY A 404 4.16 -17.95 -34.23
C GLY A 404 2.84 -17.18 -34.28
N ALA A 405 2.24 -17.07 -35.47
CA ALA A 405 1.05 -16.25 -35.72
C ALA A 405 -0.17 -16.66 -34.87
N GLN A 406 -0.32 -17.95 -34.58
CA GLN A 406 -1.40 -18.43 -33.71
C GLN A 406 -1.19 -18.04 -32.23
N ALA A 407 0.07 -17.96 -31.76
CA ALA A 407 0.38 -17.54 -30.39
C ALA A 407 0.11 -16.05 -30.19
N GLU A 408 0.34 -15.25 -31.23
CA GLU A 408 0.04 -13.82 -31.26
C GLU A 408 -1.47 -13.55 -31.28
N ALA A 409 -2.24 -14.30 -32.06
CA ALA A 409 -3.70 -14.23 -32.05
C ALA A 409 -4.28 -14.59 -30.68
N LEU A 410 -3.75 -15.63 -30.02
CA LEU A 410 -4.18 -16.03 -28.69
C LEU A 410 -3.74 -15.01 -27.61
N ARG A 411 -2.55 -14.41 -27.74
CA ARG A 411 -2.11 -13.27 -26.90
C ARG A 411 -3.10 -12.12 -26.97
N SER A 412 -3.47 -11.71 -28.18
CA SER A 412 -4.43 -10.62 -28.38
C SER A 412 -5.81 -10.93 -27.78
N LYS A 413 -6.29 -12.19 -27.88
CA LYS A 413 -7.53 -12.62 -27.20
C LYS A 413 -7.43 -12.50 -25.68
N VAL A 414 -6.31 -12.94 -25.09
CA VAL A 414 -6.07 -12.87 -23.64
C VAL A 414 -5.98 -11.42 -23.17
N GLU A 415 -5.23 -10.58 -23.87
CA GLU A 415 -5.07 -9.15 -23.54
C GLU A 415 -6.41 -8.43 -23.63
N ARG A 416 -7.19 -8.65 -24.68
CA ARG A 416 -8.51 -8.05 -24.83
C ARG A 416 -9.50 -8.49 -23.75
N PHE A 417 -9.44 -9.75 -23.33
CA PHE A 417 -10.28 -10.23 -22.22
C PHE A 417 -9.86 -9.56 -20.90
N LEU A 418 -8.54 -9.42 -20.67
CA LEU A 418 -8.03 -8.72 -19.50
C LEU A 418 -8.45 -7.24 -19.50
N GLU A 419 -8.40 -6.55 -20.63
CA GLU A 419 -8.83 -5.15 -20.76
C GLU A 419 -10.34 -4.96 -20.52
N LEU A 420 -11.17 -5.89 -20.98
CA LEU A 420 -12.63 -5.79 -20.88
C LEU A 420 -13.16 -6.11 -19.48
N GLU A 421 -12.62 -7.16 -18.85
CA GLU A 421 -13.11 -7.64 -17.54
C GLU A 421 -12.30 -7.09 -16.36
N PHE A 422 -11.10 -6.58 -16.63
CA PHE A 422 -10.22 -5.93 -15.65
C PHE A 422 -9.71 -4.59 -16.19
N PRO A 423 -10.61 -3.60 -16.41
CA PRO A 423 -10.19 -2.26 -16.82
C PRO A 423 -9.36 -1.63 -15.69
N HIS A 424 -8.04 -1.79 -15.81
CA HIS A 424 -6.94 -1.22 -15.01
C HIS A 424 -7.30 -0.78 -13.57
N ASP A 425 -7.02 -1.67 -12.61
CA ASP A 425 -6.69 -1.31 -11.21
C ASP A 425 -5.28 -0.70 -11.13
#